data_AF-A0A1V4WDP5-F1
#
_entry.id   AF-A0A1V4WDP5-F1
#
_cell.length_a   1.000
_cell.length_b   1.000
_cell.length_c   1.000
_cell.angle_alpha   90.00
_cell.angle_beta   90.00
_cell.angle_gamma   90.00
#
_symmetry.space_group_name_H-M   'P 1'
#
loop_
_entity.id
_entity.type
_entity.pdbx_description
1 polymer ?
#
loop_
_entity_poly.entity_id
_entity_poly.type
_entity_poly.pdbx_seq_one_letter_code
_entity_poly.pdbx_strand_id
1 'polypeptide(L)'
;MAQKRLGVRIGVIAVLHTWGQNLMDHPHIHCLVTGGGLTVTGWRSSKRRFLLPVKVMSRLFRGKFISFLKKAKLGFPGTIAPLKEAYARFLKGLYAREWVVYCKPPFHGPESVIQYLGRYTHRVAITNHRLIAWMEGRYPLPGRTMSMGTAEK
;
A
#
# COMPACT_ATOMS: atom_id res chain seq x y z
N MET A 1 -0.70 -19.07 -0.23
CA MET A 1 -1.35 -19.26 1.08
C MET A 1 -2.77 -19.78 0.96
N ALA A 2 -3.64 -19.15 0.16
CA ALA A 2 -5.00 -19.63 -0.10
C ALA A 2 -5.04 -21.03 -0.72
N GLN A 3 -4.21 -21.32 -1.75
CA GLN A 3 -4.10 -22.66 -2.33
C GLN A 3 -3.71 -23.73 -1.31
N LYS A 4 -2.80 -23.45 -0.37
CA LYS A 4 -2.40 -24.44 0.65
C LYS A 4 -3.47 -24.66 1.73
N ARG A 5 -4.30 -23.65 2.02
CA ARG A 5 -5.29 -23.69 3.11
C ARG A 5 -6.69 -24.08 2.66
N LEU A 6 -7.01 -23.75 1.42
CA LEU A 6 -8.31 -23.94 0.83
C LEU A 6 -8.17 -24.80 -0.45
N GLY A 7 -7.05 -24.81 -1.17
CA GLY A 7 -7.02 -25.51 -2.46
C GLY A 7 -7.84 -24.76 -3.51
N VAL A 8 -7.90 -23.44 -3.40
CA VAL A 8 -8.62 -22.56 -4.32
C VAL A 8 -7.66 -21.55 -4.95
N ARG A 9 -7.89 -21.26 -6.24
CA ARG A 9 -7.26 -20.16 -6.97
C ARG A 9 -8.05 -18.88 -6.76
N ILE A 10 -7.44 -17.90 -6.11
CA ILE A 10 -8.07 -16.61 -5.77
C ILE A 10 -7.83 -15.58 -6.88
N GLY A 11 -8.72 -14.60 -6.96
CA GLY A 11 -8.52 -13.39 -7.75
C GLY A 11 -8.01 -12.24 -6.88
N VAL A 12 -7.10 -11.43 -7.44
CA VAL A 12 -6.58 -10.22 -6.80
C VAL A 12 -6.52 -9.10 -7.81
N ILE A 13 -7.04 -7.93 -7.44
CA ILE A 13 -6.79 -6.66 -8.12
C ILE A 13 -5.99 -5.80 -7.15
N ALA A 14 -4.84 -5.29 -7.59
CA ALA A 14 -3.95 -4.48 -6.76
C ALA A 14 -3.65 -3.15 -7.45
N VAL A 15 -3.71 -2.05 -6.70
CA VAL A 15 -3.42 -0.70 -7.16
C VAL A 15 -2.40 -0.07 -6.23
N LEU A 16 -1.29 0.39 -6.80
CA LEU A 16 -0.27 1.16 -6.08
C LEU A 16 -0.66 2.63 -6.04
N HIS A 17 -0.63 3.22 -4.86
CA HIS A 17 -0.72 4.65 -4.64
C HIS A 17 0.60 5.12 -4.02
N THR A 18 1.14 6.22 -4.51
CA THR A 18 2.43 6.78 -4.04
C THR A 18 2.26 7.95 -3.08
N TRP A 19 1.06 8.55 -3.02
CA TRP A 19 0.77 9.72 -2.19
C TRP A 19 -0.46 9.55 -1.32
N GLY A 20 -0.46 10.24 -0.18
CA GLY A 20 -1.61 10.37 0.69
C GLY A 20 -2.59 11.46 0.22
N GLN A 21 -3.70 11.59 0.92
CA GLN A 21 -4.68 12.66 0.64
C GLN A 21 -4.06 14.05 0.76
N ASN A 22 -3.03 14.25 1.56
CA ASN A 22 -2.29 15.50 1.70
C ASN A 22 -1.17 15.69 0.66
N LEU A 23 -1.07 14.81 -0.35
CA LEU A 23 -0.01 14.80 -1.38
C LEU A 23 1.40 14.56 -0.84
N MET A 24 1.54 14.09 0.40
CA MET A 24 2.83 13.65 0.93
C MET A 24 3.12 12.21 0.52
N ASP A 25 4.40 11.86 0.48
CA ASP A 25 4.86 10.51 0.18
C ASP A 25 4.23 9.50 1.15
N HIS A 26 3.42 8.62 0.58
CA HIS A 26 2.72 7.57 1.33
C HIS A 26 2.50 6.37 0.41
N PRO A 27 3.57 5.66 0.00
CA PRO A 27 3.44 4.51 -0.88
C PRO A 27 2.66 3.38 -0.19
N HIS A 28 1.50 3.03 -0.73
CA HIS A 28 0.64 1.96 -0.23
C HIS A 28 -0.09 1.24 -1.38
N ILE A 29 -0.43 -0.02 -1.16
CA ILE A 29 -1.13 -0.84 -2.14
C ILE A 29 -2.54 -1.14 -1.63
N HIS A 30 -3.55 -0.85 -2.44
CA HIS A 30 -4.90 -1.32 -2.20
C HIS A 30 -5.13 -2.62 -2.96
N CYS A 31 -5.54 -3.67 -2.26
CA CYS A 31 -5.84 -4.97 -2.84
C CYS A 31 -7.29 -5.34 -2.61
N LEU A 32 -8.02 -5.59 -3.69
CA LEU A 32 -9.28 -6.32 -3.66
C LEU A 32 -8.97 -7.80 -3.88
N VAL A 33 -9.39 -8.64 -2.93
CA VAL A 33 -9.14 -10.07 -2.95
C VAL A 33 -10.48 -10.79 -2.88
N THR A 34 -10.66 -11.80 -3.72
CA THR A 34 -11.88 -12.59 -3.70
C THR A 34 -12.08 -13.30 -2.35
N GLY A 35 -13.31 -13.27 -1.82
CA GLY A 35 -13.69 -13.97 -0.57
C GLY A 35 -13.76 -15.50 -0.71
N GLY A 36 -13.06 -16.08 -1.66
CA GLY A 36 -13.14 -17.45 -2.13
C GLY A 36 -12.26 -17.63 -3.36
N GLY A 37 -12.39 -18.76 -4.04
CA GLY A 37 -11.67 -18.97 -5.28
C GLY A 37 -12.20 -20.13 -6.11
N LEU A 38 -11.63 -20.29 -7.30
CA LEU A 38 -11.97 -21.37 -8.23
C LEU A 38 -11.23 -22.65 -7.85
N THR A 39 -11.94 -23.76 -7.94
CA THR A 39 -11.45 -25.13 -7.92
C THR A 39 -11.70 -25.77 -9.29
N VAL A 40 -11.24 -27.01 -9.51
CA VAL A 40 -11.52 -27.76 -10.74
C VAL A 40 -13.03 -27.99 -10.95
N THR A 41 -13.81 -28.06 -9.87
CA THR A 41 -15.26 -28.30 -9.91
C THR A 41 -16.10 -27.02 -9.80
N GLY A 42 -15.46 -25.85 -9.81
CA GLY A 42 -16.15 -24.55 -9.73
C GLY A 42 -15.80 -23.71 -8.50
N TRP A 43 -16.67 -22.75 -8.18
CA TRP A 43 -16.41 -21.75 -7.15
C TRP A 43 -16.51 -22.29 -5.72
N ARG A 44 -15.62 -21.83 -4.84
CA ARG A 44 -15.68 -22.14 -3.42
C ARG A 44 -15.44 -20.92 -2.54
N SER A 45 -16.47 -20.54 -1.79
CA SER A 45 -16.42 -19.43 -0.84
C SER A 45 -15.60 -19.74 0.40
N SER A 46 -14.93 -18.73 0.95
CA SER A 46 -14.36 -18.78 2.29
C SER A 46 -15.49 -18.78 3.32
N LYS A 47 -15.57 -19.80 4.17
CA LYS A 47 -16.55 -19.88 5.27
C LYS A 47 -16.22 -18.95 6.45
N ARG A 48 -15.08 -18.25 6.39
CA ARG A 48 -14.57 -17.39 7.49
C ARG A 48 -14.74 -15.92 7.16
N ARG A 49 -14.92 -15.10 8.20
CA ARG A 49 -14.93 -13.62 8.14
C ARG A 49 -13.74 -13.02 7.37
N PHE A 50 -12.60 -13.71 7.34
CA PHE A 50 -11.44 -13.34 6.55
C PHE A 50 -10.89 -14.57 5.80
N LEU A 51 -10.51 -14.36 4.54
CA LEU A 51 -9.86 -15.39 3.71
C LEU A 51 -8.53 -15.88 4.32
N LEU A 52 -7.75 -14.96 4.91
CA LEU A 52 -6.45 -15.22 5.50
C LEU A 52 -6.32 -14.49 6.85
N PRO A 53 -5.63 -15.06 7.85
CA PRO A 53 -5.37 -14.38 9.11
C PRO A 53 -4.49 -13.15 8.91
N VAL A 54 -5.00 -11.99 9.32
CA VAL A 54 -4.37 -10.69 9.11
C VAL A 54 -2.97 -10.61 9.74
N LYS A 55 -2.78 -11.16 10.94
CA LYS A 55 -1.47 -11.19 11.62
C LYS A 55 -0.43 -12.00 10.83
N VAL A 56 -0.83 -13.12 10.25
CA VAL A 56 0.05 -13.97 9.43
C VAL A 56 0.40 -13.24 8.13
N MET A 57 -0.59 -12.62 7.48
CA MET A 57 -0.37 -11.81 6.29
C MET A 57 0.61 -10.66 6.54
N SER A 58 0.46 -9.97 7.67
CA SER A 58 1.31 -8.83 8.01
C SER A 58 2.77 -9.24 8.20
N ARG A 59 3.01 -10.35 8.91
CA ARG A 59 4.36 -10.89 9.11
C ARG A 59 4.99 -11.39 7.80
N LEU A 60 4.19 -12.03 6.94
CA LEU A 60 4.67 -12.52 5.65
C LEU A 60 4.97 -11.39 4.67
N PHE A 61 4.13 -10.36 4.64
CA PHE A 61 4.37 -9.16 3.86
C PHE A 61 5.66 -8.47 4.31
N ARG A 62 5.82 -8.22 5.62
CA ARG A 62 7.06 -7.68 6.21
C ARG A 62 8.28 -8.48 5.76
N GLY A 63 8.26 -9.80 5.94
CA GLY A 63 9.38 -10.66 5.58
C GLY A 63 9.72 -10.64 4.09
N LYS A 64 8.72 -10.71 3.22
CA LYS A 64 8.91 -10.66 1.77
C LYS A 64 9.42 -9.29 1.31
N PHE A 65 8.80 -8.22 1.80
CA PHE A 65 9.17 -6.85 1.45
C PHE A 65 10.62 -6.54 1.82
N ILE A 66 11.02 -6.83 3.07
CA ILE A 66 12.41 -6.67 3.52
C ILE A 66 13.36 -7.58 2.73
N SER A 67 12.96 -8.81 2.39
CA SER A 67 13.78 -9.69 1.55
C SER A 67 14.00 -9.14 0.14
N PHE A 68 13.01 -8.46 -0.45
CA PHE A 68 13.17 -7.80 -1.74
C PHE A 68 14.03 -6.55 -1.63
N LEU A 69 13.83 -5.73 -0.59
CA LEU A 69 14.66 -4.55 -0.31
C LEU A 69 16.14 -4.88 -0.13
N LYS A 70 16.47 -6.04 0.47
CA LYS A 70 17.86 -6.53 0.59
C LYS A 70 18.51 -6.84 -0.76
N LYS A 71 17.71 -7.22 -1.77
CA LYS A 71 18.18 -7.61 -3.11
C LYS A 71 18.08 -6.47 -4.13
N ALA A 72 17.32 -5.44 -3.81
CA ALA A 72 17.10 -4.31 -4.69
C ALA A 72 18.39 -3.49 -4.84
N LYS A 73 18.68 -3.08 -6.08
CA LYS A 73 19.74 -2.10 -6.37
C LYS A 73 19.13 -0.70 -6.21
N LEU A 74 19.32 -0.10 -5.04
CA LEU A 74 18.79 1.21 -4.70
C LEU A 74 19.88 2.29 -4.79
N GLY A 75 19.50 3.46 -5.29
CA GLY A 75 20.30 4.68 -5.15
C GLY A 75 19.97 5.38 -3.82
N PHE A 76 20.96 6.02 -3.22
CA PHE A 76 20.82 6.81 -2.00
C PHE A 76 21.28 8.26 -2.25
N PRO A 77 20.53 9.06 -3.02
CA PRO A 77 20.92 10.43 -3.35
C PRO A 77 20.65 11.42 -2.20
N GLY A 78 21.35 12.56 -2.22
CA GLY A 78 21.03 13.71 -1.37
C GLY A 78 21.06 13.40 0.13
N THR A 79 20.02 13.82 0.85
CA THR A 79 19.94 13.72 2.31
C THR A 79 19.87 12.28 2.84
N ILE A 80 19.58 11.30 1.98
CA ILE A 80 19.56 9.89 2.35
C ILE A 80 20.88 9.17 2.01
N ALA A 81 21.91 9.85 1.50
CA ALA A 81 23.21 9.26 1.22
C ALA A 81 23.82 8.49 2.41
N PRO A 82 23.79 9.00 3.67
CA PRO A 82 24.31 8.27 4.83
C PRO A 82 23.57 6.95 5.12
N LEU A 83 22.38 6.76 4.55
CA LEU A 83 21.64 5.50 4.71
C LEU A 83 22.33 4.35 3.99
N LYS A 84 23.17 4.59 2.98
CA LYS A 84 23.85 3.54 2.22
C LYS A 84 24.68 2.64 3.13
N GLU A 85 25.49 3.21 4.01
CA GLU A 85 26.33 2.49 4.98
C GLU A 85 25.49 1.92 6.13
N ALA A 86 24.44 2.64 6.54
CA ALA A 86 23.53 2.22 7.60
C ALA A 86 22.42 1.25 7.14
N TYR A 87 22.32 0.92 5.85
CA TYR A 87 21.14 0.30 5.24
C TYR A 87 20.78 -1.03 5.89
N ALA A 88 21.79 -1.88 6.14
CA ALA A 88 21.58 -3.17 6.79
C ALA A 88 21.01 -3.02 8.22
N ARG A 89 21.52 -2.05 8.98
CA ARG A 89 21.03 -1.75 10.34
C ARG A 89 19.61 -1.17 10.30
N PHE A 90 19.35 -0.28 9.34
CA PHE A 90 18.03 0.29 9.10
C PHE A 90 16.99 -0.81 8.80
N LEU A 91 17.29 -1.73 7.87
CA LEU A 91 16.40 -2.85 7.55
C LEU A 91 16.17 -3.78 8.76
N LYS A 92 17.19 -3.99 9.61
CA LYS A 92 17.04 -4.74 10.86
C LYS A 92 16.06 -4.05 11.81
N GLY A 93 16.19 -2.74 11.97
CA GLY A 93 15.26 -1.93 12.77
C GLY A 93 13.82 -1.98 12.24
N LEU A 94 13.65 -1.90 10.91
CA LEU A 94 12.33 -2.03 10.28
C LEU A 94 11.70 -3.40 10.50
N TYR A 95 12.50 -4.48 10.41
CA TYR A 95 12.01 -5.84 10.58
C TYR A 95 11.59 -6.14 12.04
N ALA A 96 12.23 -5.51 13.03
CA ALA A 96 11.92 -5.68 14.43
C ALA A 96 10.54 -5.10 14.83
N ARG A 97 10.03 -4.13 14.07
CA ARG A 97 8.71 -3.55 14.30
C ARG A 97 7.60 -4.51 13.86
N GLU A 98 6.48 -4.54 14.57
CA GLU A 98 5.27 -5.18 14.06
C GLU A 98 4.70 -4.34 12.92
N TRP A 99 4.39 -5.01 11.81
CA TRP A 99 3.76 -4.38 10.65
C TRP A 99 2.29 -4.73 10.67
N VAL A 100 1.46 -3.82 10.16
CA VAL A 100 0.01 -4.02 10.07
C VAL A 100 -0.37 -3.97 8.60
N VAL A 101 -0.85 -5.09 8.09
CA VAL A 101 -1.65 -5.12 6.86
C VAL A 101 -3.10 -4.94 7.29
N TYR A 102 -3.73 -3.87 6.83
CA TYR A 102 -5.14 -3.64 7.11
C TYR A 102 -6.00 -4.50 6.18
N CYS A 103 -6.95 -5.24 6.75
CA CYS A 103 -7.91 -6.04 6.00
C CYS A 103 -9.32 -5.79 6.52
N LYS A 104 -10.24 -5.52 5.60
CA LYS A 104 -11.68 -5.49 5.89
C LYS A 104 -12.30 -6.84 5.52
N PRO A 105 -13.36 -7.28 6.22
CA PRO A 105 -14.15 -8.42 5.79
C PRO A 105 -14.73 -8.20 4.38
N PRO A 106 -15.11 -9.28 3.67
CA PRO A 106 -15.67 -9.17 2.34
C PRO A 106 -16.92 -8.26 2.33
N PHE A 107 -17.10 -7.55 1.22
CA PHE A 107 -18.27 -6.71 1.00
C PHE A 107 -19.57 -7.54 1.05
N HIS A 108 -20.69 -6.90 1.40
CA HIS A 108 -22.00 -7.55 1.52
C HIS A 108 -22.61 -7.99 0.16
N GLY A 109 -21.93 -7.78 -0.97
CA GLY A 109 -22.41 -8.16 -2.30
C GLY A 109 -21.58 -7.54 -3.43
N PRO A 110 -21.78 -7.99 -4.68
CA PRO A 110 -21.12 -7.45 -5.87
C PRO A 110 -21.43 -5.95 -6.09
N GLU A 111 -22.60 -5.46 -5.68
CA GLU A 111 -23.02 -4.06 -5.78
C GLU A 111 -22.08 -3.14 -5.00
N SER A 112 -21.65 -3.58 -3.81
CA SER A 112 -20.68 -2.85 -2.99
C SER A 112 -19.28 -2.79 -3.62
N VAL A 113 -18.91 -3.83 -4.38
CA VAL A 113 -17.66 -3.85 -5.16
C VAL A 113 -17.76 -2.88 -6.32
N ILE A 114 -18.89 -2.85 -7.03
CA ILE A 114 -19.15 -1.90 -8.12
C ILE A 114 -19.14 -0.46 -7.59
N GLN A 115 -19.78 -0.17 -6.46
CA GLN A 115 -19.72 1.17 -5.84
C GLN A 115 -18.30 1.54 -5.38
N TYR A 116 -17.52 0.58 -4.89
CA TYR A 116 -16.11 0.82 -4.57
C TYR A 116 -15.33 1.19 -5.83
N LEU A 117 -15.40 0.37 -6.89
CA LEU A 117 -14.71 0.60 -8.15
C LEU A 117 -15.17 1.88 -8.87
N GLY A 118 -16.48 2.14 -8.89
CA GLY A 118 -17.07 3.33 -9.51
C GLY A 118 -16.63 4.65 -8.87
N ARG A 119 -16.32 4.65 -7.56
CA ARG A 119 -15.71 5.83 -6.92
C ARG A 119 -14.29 6.10 -7.40
N TYR A 120 -13.55 5.07 -7.80
CA TYR A 120 -12.21 5.22 -8.35
C TYR A 120 -12.21 5.60 -9.83
N THR A 121 -13.27 5.31 -10.58
CA THR A 121 -13.41 5.79 -11.98
C THR A 121 -13.90 7.24 -12.04
N HIS A 122 -14.70 7.70 -11.07
CA HIS A 122 -15.23 9.07 -11.05
C HIS A 122 -14.39 10.10 -10.30
N ARG A 123 -13.54 9.69 -9.35
CA ARG A 123 -12.62 10.62 -8.67
C ARG A 123 -11.27 10.63 -9.36
N VAL A 124 -11.00 11.69 -10.11
CA VAL A 124 -9.66 12.00 -10.62
C VAL A 124 -8.65 12.12 -9.47
N ALA A 125 -7.42 11.64 -9.70
CA ALA A 125 -6.34 11.58 -8.71
C ALA A 125 -6.06 12.93 -8.02
N ILE A 126 -6.30 14.04 -8.73
CA ILE A 126 -6.27 15.40 -8.20
C ILE A 126 -7.52 16.12 -8.72
N THR A 127 -8.31 16.67 -7.82
CA THR A 127 -9.50 17.45 -8.14
C THR A 127 -9.12 18.88 -8.54
N ASN A 128 -9.86 19.51 -9.45
CA ASN A 128 -9.56 20.88 -9.94
C ASN A 128 -9.37 21.91 -8.82
N HIS A 129 -10.18 21.86 -7.75
CA HIS A 129 -10.04 22.77 -6.61
C HIS A 129 -8.65 22.66 -5.93
N ARG A 130 -8.02 21.49 -5.98
CA ARG A 130 -6.68 21.27 -5.41
C ARG A 130 -5.57 21.78 -6.32
N LEU A 131 -5.77 21.69 -7.63
CA LEU A 131 -4.87 22.33 -8.61
C LEU A 131 -4.88 23.85 -8.42
N ILE A 132 -6.07 24.44 -8.27
CA ILE A 132 -6.23 25.88 -8.02
C ILE A 132 -5.59 26.28 -6.69
N ALA A 133 -5.89 25.57 -5.60
CA ALA A 133 -5.28 25.85 -4.30
C ALA A 133 -3.75 25.66 -4.29
N TRP A 134 -3.23 24.73 -5.11
CA TRP A 134 -1.79 24.59 -5.32
C TRP A 134 -1.19 25.79 -6.08
N MET A 135 -1.83 26.23 -7.17
CA MET A 135 -1.39 27.42 -7.93
C MET A 135 -1.37 28.68 -7.05
N GLU A 136 -2.27 28.77 -6.07
CA GLU A 136 -2.35 29.87 -5.11
C GLU A 136 -1.42 29.70 -3.89
N GLY A 137 -0.53 28.71 -3.89
CA GLY A 137 0.45 28.49 -2.82
C GLY A 137 -0.14 27.95 -1.51
N ARG A 138 -1.41 27.52 -1.50
CA ARG A 138 -2.07 27.00 -0.29
C ARG A 138 -1.69 25.55 0.03
N TYR A 139 -1.00 24.86 -0.89
CA TYR A 139 -0.43 23.52 -0.68
C TYR A 139 0.96 23.41 -1.33
N PRO A 140 1.96 22.80 -0.68
CA PRO A 140 3.28 22.58 -1.28
C PRO A 140 3.24 21.49 -2.37
N LEU A 141 4.19 21.56 -3.31
CA LEU A 141 4.41 20.51 -4.32
C LEU A 141 4.81 19.17 -3.66
N PRO A 142 4.24 18.03 -4.09
CA PRO A 142 4.83 16.72 -3.79
C PRO A 142 6.27 16.66 -4.35
N GLY A 143 7.26 16.43 -3.48
CA GLY A 143 8.63 16.10 -3.90
C GLY A 143 9.68 17.22 -3.90
N ARG A 144 9.41 18.41 -3.38
CA ARG A 144 10.49 19.38 -3.05
C ARG A 144 10.59 19.59 -1.54
N THR A 145 11.66 19.05 -0.95
CA THR A 145 12.12 19.43 0.39
C THR A 145 12.41 20.92 0.40
N MET A 146 11.78 21.70 1.30
CA MET A 146 12.28 23.04 1.59
C MET A 146 13.64 22.90 2.26
N SER A 147 14.68 23.49 1.66
CA SER A 147 15.82 23.97 2.44
C SER A 147 15.26 24.97 3.45
N MET A 148 15.44 24.70 4.74
CA MET A 148 15.16 25.69 5.78
C MET A 148 15.99 26.93 5.47
N GLY A 149 15.31 27.99 4.99
CA GLY A 149 15.84 29.34 5.07
C GLY A 149 15.84 29.74 6.53
N THR A 150 17.03 30.00 7.05
CA THR A 150 17.29 30.64 8.33
C THR A 150 16.49 31.94 8.42
N ALA A 151 15.55 32.02 9.35
CA ALA A 151 15.08 33.31 9.86
C ALA A 151 15.93 33.62 11.09
N GLU A 152 16.97 34.41 10.88
CA GLU A 152 17.46 35.31 11.92
C GLU A 152 16.35 36.31 12.29
N LYS A 153 16.49 36.85 13.50
CA LYS A 153 15.54 37.59 14.33
C LYS A 153 14.69 38.65 13.64
#